data_AF-A0A8H7YU28-F1
#
_entry.id   AF-A0A8H7YU28-F1
#
_cell.length_a   1.000
_cell.length_b   1.000
_cell.length_c   1.000
_cell.angle_alpha   90.00
_cell.angle_beta   90.00
_cell.angle_gamma   90.00
#
_symmetry.space_group_name_H-M   'P 1'
#
loop_
_entity.id
_entity.type
_entity.pdbx_description
1 polymer ?
#
loop_
_entity_poly.entity_id
_entity_poly.type
_entity_poly.pdbx_seq_one_letter_code
_entity_poly.pdbx_strand_id
1 'polypeptide(L)'
;MSEANPPSNTPQSAVVELAAPAISASANQQKIQLTDPPAYYGSNLHEYHIFIRALERIYKLNPTQYNTDEVKIIYALRWLQKTIETT
;
A
#
# COMPACT_ATOMS: atom_id res chain seq x y z
N MET A 1 38.35 -43.13 -33.63
CA MET A 1 38.54 -41.76 -33.11
C MET A 1 38.27 -40.84 -34.28
N SER A 2 37.03 -40.33 -34.39
CA SER A 2 36.67 -38.92 -34.14
C SER A 2 37.07 -38.06 -35.35
N GLU A 3 36.23 -37.28 -36.03
CA GLU A 3 35.16 -36.38 -35.58
C GLU A 3 34.40 -35.91 -36.84
N ALA A 4 33.08 -35.77 -36.79
CA ALA A 4 32.31 -35.02 -37.79
C ALA A 4 31.21 -34.23 -37.06
N ASN A 5 31.39 -32.91 -36.96
CA ASN A 5 30.44 -31.98 -36.36
C ASN A 5 29.23 -31.78 -37.28
N PRO A 6 27.96 -31.90 -36.81
CA PRO A 6 26.80 -31.49 -37.58
C PRO A 6 26.47 -29.99 -37.37
N PRO A 7 25.92 -29.29 -38.38
CA PRO A 7 25.54 -27.89 -38.23
C PRO A 7 24.24 -27.76 -37.42
N SER A 8 24.31 -27.08 -36.27
CA SER A 8 23.15 -26.73 -35.46
C SER A 8 22.44 -25.52 -36.05
N ASN A 9 21.36 -25.76 -36.80
CA ASN A 9 20.41 -24.72 -37.19
C ASN A 9 19.59 -24.33 -35.96
N THR A 10 19.94 -23.21 -35.31
CA THR A 10 19.10 -22.60 -34.28
C THR A 10 18.44 -21.35 -34.88
N PRO A 11 17.10 -21.25 -34.95
CA PRO A 11 16.44 -20.03 -35.38
C PRO A 11 16.64 -18.95 -34.32
N GLN A 12 17.30 -17.85 -34.68
CA GLN A 12 17.42 -16.65 -33.83
C GLN A 12 16.04 -16.03 -33.66
N SER A 13 15.39 -16.32 -32.54
CA SER A 13 14.21 -15.58 -32.10
C SER A 13 14.68 -14.21 -31.59
N ALA A 14 14.55 -13.18 -32.42
CA ALA A 14 14.78 -11.81 -32.02
C ALA A 14 13.70 -11.39 -31.01
N VAL A 15 14.00 -11.54 -29.72
CA VAL A 15 13.21 -10.88 -28.67
C VAL A 15 13.58 -9.41 -28.73
N VAL A 16 12.75 -8.61 -29.38
CA VAL A 16 12.77 -7.16 -29.21
C VAL A 16 12.36 -6.92 -27.77
N GLU A 17 13.36 -6.69 -26.92
CA GLU A 17 13.15 -6.21 -25.56
C GLU A 17 12.57 -4.80 -25.68
N LEU A 18 11.24 -4.70 -25.55
CA LEU A 18 10.55 -3.43 -25.45
C LEU A 18 10.88 -2.85 -24.07
N ALA A 19 12.00 -2.14 -23.98
CA ALA A 19 12.40 -1.44 -22.77
C ALA A 19 11.31 -0.44 -22.38
N ALA A 20 10.53 -0.78 -21.36
CA ALA A 20 9.62 0.16 -20.74
C ALA A 20 10.48 1.31 -20.16
N PRO A 21 10.13 2.58 -20.41
CA PRO A 21 10.85 3.68 -19.79
C PRO A 21 10.76 3.49 -18.28
N ALA A 22 11.92 3.39 -17.63
CA ALA A 22 12.02 3.42 -16.18
C ALA A 22 11.48 4.78 -15.74
N ILE A 23 10.19 4.83 -15.41
CA ILE A 23 9.62 5.96 -14.68
C ILE A 23 10.27 5.87 -13.31
N SER A 24 11.41 6.55 -13.17
CA SER A 24 11.94 6.94 -11.88
C SER A 24 10.90 7.86 -11.29
N ALA A 25 9.93 7.29 -10.59
CA ALA A 25 9.09 8.00 -9.67
C ALA A 25 10.04 8.48 -8.57
N SER A 26 10.68 9.63 -8.82
CA SER A 26 11.13 10.49 -7.75
C SER A 26 9.86 10.88 -7.02
N ALA A 27 9.49 10.05 -6.06
CA ALA A 27 8.49 10.37 -5.07
C ALA A 27 9.11 11.51 -4.28
N ASN A 28 8.98 12.73 -4.82
CA ASN A 28 8.99 13.93 -4.03
C ASN A 28 8.05 13.61 -2.88
N GLN A 29 8.62 13.43 -1.69
CA GLN A 29 7.89 13.25 -0.45
C GLN A 29 7.23 14.60 -0.15
N GLN A 30 6.25 14.98 -0.98
CA GLN A 30 5.28 15.98 -0.65
C GLN A 30 4.63 15.45 0.60
N LYS A 31 4.92 16.11 1.71
CA LYS A 31 4.34 15.86 3.01
C LYS A 31 2.84 16.15 2.85
N ILE A 32 2.09 15.16 2.39
CA ILE A 32 0.64 15.26 2.23
C ILE A 32 0.13 15.47 3.65
N GLN A 33 -0.27 16.70 3.96
CA GLN A 33 -0.93 17.00 5.22
C GLN A 33 -2.27 16.28 5.19
N LEU A 34 -2.34 15.16 5.89
CA LEU A 34 -3.55 14.38 5.98
C LEU A 34 -4.32 14.78 7.22
N THR A 35 -5.61 15.01 7.05
CA THR A 35 -6.53 15.19 8.16
C THR A 35 -6.62 13.89 8.95
N ASP A 36 -6.59 14.00 10.27
CA ASP A 36 -6.90 12.92 11.19
C ASP A 36 -8.31 12.34 10.93
N PRO A 37 -8.56 11.07 11.31
CA PRO A 37 -9.87 10.47 11.12
C PRO A 37 -10.90 11.14 12.05
N PRO A 38 -12.19 11.14 11.68
CA PRO A 38 -13.23 11.55 12.61
C PRO A 38 -13.33 10.57 13.79
N ALA A 39 -13.78 11.06 14.94
CA ALA A 39 -14.11 10.20 16.08
C ALA A 39 -15.21 9.20 15.70
N TYR A 40 -15.07 7.95 16.15
CA TYR A 40 -16.00 6.86 15.90
C TYR A 40 -16.75 6.49 17.18
N TYR A 41 -18.06 6.67 17.15
CA TYR A 41 -19.02 6.42 18.22
C TYR A 41 -19.74 5.08 18.09
N GLY A 42 -19.59 4.38 16.96
CA GLY A 42 -20.27 3.11 16.72
C GLY A 42 -21.78 3.24 16.47
N SER A 43 -22.23 4.39 15.96
CA SER A 43 -23.66 4.71 15.84
C SER A 43 -24.30 4.04 14.62
N ASN A 44 -23.57 3.90 13.51
CA ASN A 44 -24.10 3.31 12.27
C ASN A 44 -23.00 2.84 11.29
N LEU A 45 -23.41 2.07 10.27
CA LEU A 45 -22.51 1.49 9.26
C LEU A 45 -21.83 2.55 8.38
N HIS A 46 -22.49 3.69 8.13
CA HIS A 46 -21.91 4.77 7.33
C HIS A 46 -20.71 5.41 8.06
N GLU A 47 -20.87 5.67 9.35
CA GLU A 47 -19.81 6.13 10.24
C GLU A 47 -18.62 5.16 10.27
N TYR A 48 -18.90 3.85 10.40
CA TYR A 48 -17.89 2.81 10.34
C TYR A 48 -17.07 2.84 9.04
N HIS A 49 -17.74 2.95 7.88
CA HIS A 49 -17.05 3.02 6.60
C HIS A 49 -16.18 4.26 6.44
N ILE A 50 -16.64 5.42 6.93
CA ILE A 50 -15.84 6.65 6.92
C ILE A 50 -14.60 6.46 7.78
N PHE A 51 -14.77 5.96 8.99
CA PHE A 51 -13.69 5.74 9.95
C PHE A 51 -12.61 4.81 9.39
N ILE A 52 -12.99 3.63 8.90
CA ILE A 52 -12.04 2.65 8.35
C ILE A 52 -11.31 3.21 7.12
N ARG A 53 -12.01 3.87 6.20
CA ARG A 53 -11.36 4.46 5.00
C ARG A 53 -10.35 5.55 5.36
N ALA A 54 -10.63 6.35 6.38
CA ALA A 54 -9.70 7.36 6.86
C ALA A 54 -8.42 6.72 7.43
N LEU A 55 -8.56 5.70 8.27
CA LEU A 55 -7.43 4.96 8.83
C LEU A 55 -6.57 4.29 7.74
N GLU A 56 -7.20 3.58 6.80
CA GLU A 56 -6.48 2.94 5.70
C GLU A 56 -5.67 3.94 4.87
N ARG A 57 -6.22 5.13 4.61
CA ARG A 57 -5.54 6.18 3.88
C ARG A 57 -4.31 6.69 4.65
N ILE A 58 -4.44 6.91 5.95
CA ILE A 58 -3.34 7.35 6.83
C ILE A 58 -2.19 6.34 6.81
N TYR A 59 -2.51 5.06 6.97
CA TYR A 59 -1.51 3.99 7.02
C TYR A 59 -0.79 3.81 5.68
N LYS A 60 -1.51 3.88 4.56
CA LYS A 60 -0.93 3.79 3.22
C LYS A 60 -0.02 4.96 2.90
N LEU A 61 -0.33 6.16 3.39
CA LEU A 61 0.45 7.36 3.12
C LEU A 61 1.65 7.54 4.06
N ASN A 62 1.63 6.91 5.24
CA ASN A 62 2.70 7.02 6.23
C ASN A 62 3.22 5.63 6.68
N PRO A 63 3.72 4.79 5.74
CA PRO A 63 4.08 3.41 6.04
C PRO A 63 5.22 3.28 7.06
N THR A 64 6.15 4.25 7.12
CA THR A 64 7.24 4.27 8.11
C THR A 64 6.73 4.54 9.52
N GLN A 65 5.69 5.38 9.67
CA GLN A 65 5.11 5.73 10.97
C GLN A 65 4.18 4.63 11.49
N TYR A 66 3.43 3.97 10.60
CA TYR A 66 2.46 2.92 10.92
C TYR A 66 2.90 1.56 10.37
N ASN A 67 4.17 1.21 10.59
CA ASN A 67 4.83 0.03 10.02
C ASN A 67 4.42 -1.30 10.70
N THR A 68 3.88 -1.23 11.91
CA THR A 68 3.43 -2.39 12.68
C THR A 68 1.94 -2.30 12.96
N ASP A 69 1.29 -3.46 13.11
CA ASP A 69 -0.13 -3.51 13.43
C ASP A 69 -0.42 -2.98 14.84
N GLU A 70 0.52 -3.13 15.78
CA GLU A 70 0.42 -2.56 17.12
C GLU A 70 0.29 -1.03 17.07
N VAL A 71 1.14 -0.35 16.30
CA VAL A 71 1.08 1.12 16.17
C VAL A 71 -0.21 1.57 15.48
N LYS A 72 -0.66 0.84 14.46
CA LYS A 72 -1.97 1.09 13.81
C LYS A 72 -3.12 0.95 14.81
N ILE A 73 -3.13 -0.11 15.62
CA ILE A 73 -4.17 -0.35 16.62
C ILE A 73 -4.17 0.77 17.66
N ILE A 74 -3.01 1.09 18.25
CA ILE A 74 -2.88 2.16 19.25
C ILE A 74 -3.37 3.50 18.70
N TYR A 75 -3.06 3.81 17.44
CA TYR A 75 -3.54 5.03 16.81
C TYR A 75 -5.06 5.02 16.61
N ALA A 76 -5.63 3.93 16.08
CA ALA A 76 -7.07 3.80 15.88
C ALA A 76 -7.87 3.92 17.18
N LEU A 77 -7.36 3.34 18.28
CA LEU A 77 -8.01 3.38 19.60
C LEU A 77 -8.23 4.81 20.13
N ARG A 78 -7.36 5.76 19.77
CA ARG A 78 -7.48 7.17 20.20
C ARG A 78 -8.72 7.87 19.67
N TRP A 79 -9.29 7.34 18.59
CA TRP A 79 -10.43 7.90 17.89
C TRP A 79 -11.74 7.19 18.23
N LEU A 80 -11.68 6.09 18.99
CA LEU A 80 -12.88 5.43 19.49
C LEU A 80 -13.44 6.25 20.65
N GLN A 81 -14.64 6.77 20.47
CA GLN A 81 -15.40 7.36 21.55
C GLN A 81 -16.22 6.27 22.23
N LYS A 82 -16.01 6.11 23.53
CA LYS A 82 -16.84 5.24 24.34
C LYS A 82 -18.24 5.84 24.35
N THR A 83 -19.22 5.15 23.78
CA THR A 83 -20.62 5.31 24.19
C THR A 83 -20.68 4.88 25.65
N ILE A 84 -20.50 5.84 26.56
CA ILE A 84 -20.82 5.62 27.95
C ILE A 84 -22.34 5.48 27.94
N GLU A 85 -22.83 4.26 28.03
CA GLU A 85 -24.22 4.01 28.40
C GLU A 85 -24.40 4.59 29.81
N THR A 86 -24.77 5.87 29.89
CA THR A 86 -25.35 6.45 31.10
C THR A 86 -26.66 5.71 31.35
N THR A 87 -26.57 4.67 32.18
CA THR A 87 -27.72 4.00 32.80
C THR A 87 -28.19 4.82 33.98
#